data_AF-A0A671LFF9-F1
#
_entry.id   AF-A0A671LFF9-F1
#
_cell.length_a   1.000
_cell.length_b   1.000
_cell.length_c   1.000
_cell.angle_alpha   90.00
_cell.angle_beta   90.00
_cell.angle_gamma   90.00
#
_symmetry.space_group_name_H-M   'P 1'
#
loop_
_entity.id
_entity.type
_entity.pdbx_description
1 polymer ?
#
loop_
_entity_poly.entity_id
_entity_poly.type
_entity_poly.pdbx_seq_one_letter_code
_entity_poly.pdbx_strand_id
1 'polypeptide(L)'
;IINPPAEDGSSDVIFLQQPFKYFGRTYNQIFVNNNGYLTFTEPLSAYTPFLDSARDIIAPLWTRLDNRRGGSISYRKDTSTAVLAQVTAAVKECFPNIPFAATSAFVATWDSVPYYNGGGVVTFQVVLAYNVHRSFILIYYGDVAETEQPWQAGYNTVDSASSLIIPAASVPELSSSSNINVTACWSFHVDGSPKLPANVLPFGNGERVTPRLDNGSSEAITLQQPFKFFGRTHNQTFVNNNGHLTFTEPLSDYIPLLNSERDIVAPLWTHLDNRRGGTISYREDTSTAVLELVTAAIDQYFPNITFAATSAFVATWDSVPYQSGGGVATFQVVFVSNVHRSFILINYGDIGETEQMWLVSGDRSF
;
A
#
# COMPACT_ATOMS: atom_id res chain seq x y z
N ILE A 1 -18.14 15.37 0.46
CA ILE A 1 -18.01 16.55 -0.42
C ILE A 1 -18.78 16.23 -1.70
N ILE A 2 -19.59 17.15 -2.23
CA ILE A 2 -20.38 16.94 -3.44
C ILE A 2 -19.59 17.47 -4.63
N ASN A 3 -19.51 16.68 -5.70
CA ASN A 3 -18.91 17.10 -6.97
C ASN A 3 -19.88 18.05 -7.68
N PRO A 4 -19.40 19.16 -8.28
CA PRO A 4 -20.28 20.12 -8.92
C PRO A 4 -21.04 19.49 -10.10
N PRO A 5 -22.33 19.84 -10.28
CA PRO A 5 -23.07 19.48 -11.47
C PRO A 5 -22.44 20.07 -12.72
N ALA A 6 -22.06 19.21 -13.65
CA ALA A 6 -21.44 19.55 -14.92
C ALA A 6 -21.54 18.34 -15.84
N GLU A 7 -21.58 18.55 -17.16
CA GLU A 7 -21.73 17.45 -18.12
C GLU A 7 -20.53 16.49 -18.06
N ASP A 8 -19.39 16.93 -18.58
CA ASP A 8 -18.14 16.15 -18.58
C ASP A 8 -17.16 16.63 -17.50
N GLY A 9 -17.73 17.15 -16.40
CA GLY A 9 -16.98 17.76 -15.32
C GLY A 9 -16.22 16.76 -14.46
N SER A 10 -15.25 17.28 -13.71
CA SER A 10 -14.52 16.53 -12.69
C SER A 10 -14.40 17.38 -11.43
N SER A 11 -14.01 16.76 -10.32
CA SER A 11 -13.61 17.48 -9.12
C SER A 11 -12.37 18.34 -9.37
N ASP A 12 -12.16 19.33 -8.52
CA ASP A 12 -10.82 19.87 -8.31
C ASP A 12 -9.87 18.76 -7.81
N VAL A 13 -8.56 19.05 -7.78
CA VAL A 13 -7.56 18.12 -7.24
C VAL A 13 -7.87 17.75 -5.79
N ILE A 14 -7.96 16.45 -5.50
CA ILE A 14 -8.18 15.94 -4.16
C ILE A 14 -6.88 15.35 -3.63
N PHE A 15 -6.21 16.06 -2.73
CA PHE A 15 -5.02 15.54 -2.06
C PHE A 15 -5.39 14.45 -1.05
N LEU A 16 -4.79 13.27 -1.21
CA LEU A 16 -4.92 12.13 -0.32
C LEU A 16 -4.12 12.38 0.97
N GLN A 17 -4.60 11.86 2.10
CA GLN A 17 -3.90 12.02 3.38
C GLN A 17 -2.66 11.13 3.48
N GLN A 18 -2.71 9.98 2.82
CA GLN A 18 -1.57 9.11 2.61
C GLN A 18 -1.47 8.80 1.11
N PRO A 19 -0.27 8.48 0.61
CA PRO A 19 -0.13 8.09 -0.79
C PRO A 19 -0.88 6.79 -1.08
N PHE A 20 -1.59 6.73 -2.21
CA PHE A 20 -2.20 5.53 -2.74
C PHE A 20 -1.25 4.87 -3.75
N LYS A 21 -1.03 3.55 -3.64
CA LYS A 21 -0.20 2.81 -4.58
C LYS A 21 -1.07 2.22 -5.69
N TYR A 22 -0.68 2.44 -6.93
CA TYR A 22 -1.37 1.94 -8.12
C TYR A 22 -0.35 1.36 -9.11
N PHE A 23 -0.26 0.03 -9.14
CA PHE A 23 0.64 -0.81 -9.92
C PHE A 23 2.08 -0.29 -9.95
N GLY A 24 2.70 -0.19 -8.76
CA GLY A 24 4.08 0.28 -8.60
C GLY A 24 4.25 1.81 -8.63
N ARG A 25 3.22 2.57 -9.04
CA ARG A 25 3.21 4.03 -8.96
C ARG A 25 2.59 4.50 -7.66
N THR A 26 2.97 5.69 -7.20
CA THR A 26 2.51 6.27 -5.94
C THR A 26 1.85 7.62 -6.20
N TYR A 27 0.61 7.78 -5.77
CA TYR A 27 -0.21 8.97 -6.00
C TYR A 27 -0.61 9.65 -4.70
N ASN A 28 -0.41 10.96 -4.64
CA ASN A 28 -0.82 11.80 -3.51
C ASN A 28 -2.12 12.56 -3.79
N GLN A 29 -2.70 12.36 -4.98
CA GLN A 29 -3.88 13.08 -5.42
C GLN A 29 -4.76 12.19 -6.27
N ILE A 30 -6.04 12.57 -6.36
CA ILE A 30 -7.05 11.88 -7.17
C ILE A 30 -8.08 12.88 -7.67
N PHE A 31 -8.77 12.54 -8.76
CA PHE A 31 -9.87 13.31 -9.34
C PHE A 31 -11.08 12.38 -9.52
N VAL A 32 -12.27 12.89 -9.21
CA VAL A 32 -13.54 12.18 -9.41
C VAL A 32 -14.25 12.75 -10.62
N ASN A 33 -14.49 11.94 -11.64
CA ASN A 33 -15.15 12.38 -12.87
C ASN A 33 -16.67 12.14 -12.81
N ASN A 34 -17.44 13.05 -13.41
CA ASN A 34 -18.89 12.93 -13.45
C ASN A 34 -19.38 11.72 -14.25
N ASN A 35 -18.60 11.29 -15.25
CA ASN A 35 -18.87 10.14 -16.12
C ASN A 35 -18.40 8.79 -15.54
N GLY A 36 -18.14 8.70 -14.22
CA GLY A 36 -18.04 7.42 -13.52
C GLY A 36 -16.66 6.77 -13.45
N TYR A 37 -15.60 7.58 -13.46
CA TYR A 37 -14.22 7.12 -13.29
C TYR A 37 -13.37 8.06 -12.44
N LEU A 38 -12.22 7.55 -12.00
CA LEU A 38 -11.20 8.23 -11.22
C LEU A 38 -9.90 8.29 -12.01
N THR A 39 -9.19 9.41 -11.90
CA THR A 39 -7.82 9.58 -12.44
C THR A 39 -6.91 10.14 -11.36
N PHE A 40 -5.59 10.01 -11.54
CA PHE A 40 -4.62 10.42 -10.51
C PHE A 40 -3.74 11.61 -10.92
N THR A 41 -3.53 11.85 -12.21
CA THR A 41 -2.60 12.89 -12.68
C THR A 41 -3.30 14.21 -12.97
N GLU A 42 -4.39 14.17 -13.75
CA GLU A 42 -5.15 15.34 -14.17
C GLU A 42 -6.59 14.93 -14.49
N PRO A 43 -7.56 15.85 -14.42
CA PRO A 43 -8.93 15.54 -14.83
C PRO A 43 -8.98 15.25 -16.32
N LEU A 44 -9.79 14.27 -16.71
CA LEU A 44 -10.08 13.94 -18.10
C LEU A 44 -11.53 14.34 -18.39
N SER A 45 -11.77 15.12 -19.45
CA SER A 45 -13.13 15.50 -19.86
C SER A 45 -13.60 14.60 -21.01
N ALA A 46 -13.90 13.33 -20.70
CA ALA A 46 -14.32 12.35 -21.70
C ALA A 46 -15.55 11.55 -21.26
N TYR A 47 -16.54 11.45 -22.15
CA TYR A 47 -17.78 10.69 -21.94
C TYR A 47 -17.82 9.36 -22.68
N THR A 48 -17.11 9.23 -23.79
CA THR A 48 -16.98 7.95 -24.50
C THR A 48 -15.93 7.13 -23.75
N PRO A 49 -16.24 5.90 -23.32
CA PRO A 49 -15.30 5.07 -22.61
C PRO A 49 -14.20 4.53 -23.52
N PHE A 50 -12.97 4.61 -23.04
CA PHE A 50 -11.80 3.98 -23.63
C PHE A 50 -10.78 3.68 -22.52
N LEU A 51 -10.90 2.50 -21.92
CA LEU A 51 -10.01 2.08 -20.84
C LEU A 51 -8.56 1.90 -21.30
N ASP A 52 -8.32 1.55 -22.57
CA ASP A 52 -6.98 1.56 -23.19
C ASP A 52 -6.51 3.00 -23.48
N SER A 53 -6.50 3.80 -22.43
CA SER A 53 -5.98 5.15 -22.40
C SER A 53 -4.58 5.11 -21.82
N ALA A 54 -3.65 5.92 -22.32
CA ALA A 54 -2.34 6.12 -21.71
C ALA A 54 -2.47 6.93 -20.39
N ARG A 55 -3.25 6.43 -19.43
CA ARG A 55 -3.55 7.03 -18.13
C ARG A 55 -3.80 5.96 -17.07
N ASP A 56 -3.37 6.25 -15.85
CA ASP A 56 -3.80 5.50 -14.67
C ASP A 56 -5.25 5.90 -14.34
N ILE A 57 -6.17 4.94 -14.46
CA ILE A 57 -7.61 5.15 -14.38
C ILE A 57 -8.31 3.99 -13.68
N ILE A 58 -9.27 4.32 -12.82
CA ILE A 58 -10.20 3.36 -12.21
C ILE A 58 -11.61 3.74 -12.68
N ALA A 59 -12.28 2.87 -13.41
CA ALA A 59 -13.62 3.11 -13.94
C ALA A 59 -14.59 2.08 -13.37
N PRO A 60 -15.25 2.35 -12.22
CA PRO A 60 -16.35 1.51 -11.77
C PRO A 60 -17.45 1.39 -12.83
N LEU A 61 -17.81 2.49 -13.48
CA LEU A 61 -18.70 2.48 -14.64
C LEU A 61 -18.48 3.74 -15.46
N TRP A 62 -17.63 3.68 -16.48
CA TRP A 62 -17.42 4.80 -17.40
C TRP A 62 -18.47 4.78 -18.50
N THR A 63 -19.35 5.77 -18.47
CA THR A 63 -20.35 6.06 -19.51
C THR A 63 -20.79 7.51 -19.42
N ARG A 64 -21.60 7.98 -20.37
CA ARG A 64 -22.07 9.38 -20.38
C ARG A 64 -23.19 9.59 -19.36
N LEU A 65 -22.85 10.22 -18.24
CA LEU A 65 -23.76 10.54 -17.13
C LEU A 65 -24.08 12.05 -17.12
N ASP A 66 -25.21 12.44 -16.55
CA ASP A 66 -25.62 13.86 -16.46
C ASP A 66 -26.22 14.19 -15.09
N ASN A 67 -25.35 14.52 -14.14
CA ASN A 67 -25.73 14.89 -12.78
C ASN A 67 -26.42 16.27 -12.68
N ARG A 68 -26.57 17.01 -13.78
CA ARG A 68 -27.41 18.23 -13.82
C ARG A 68 -28.91 17.89 -13.85
N ARG A 69 -29.26 16.67 -14.25
CA ARG A 69 -30.65 16.19 -14.38
C ARG A 69 -31.16 15.47 -13.13
N GLY A 70 -30.31 15.19 -12.16
CA GLY A 70 -30.67 14.48 -10.93
C GLY A 70 -29.50 13.70 -10.35
N GLY A 71 -29.77 13.04 -9.22
CA GLY A 71 -28.76 12.27 -8.49
C GLY A 71 -27.67 13.15 -7.85
N SER A 72 -26.64 12.49 -7.32
CA SER A 72 -25.49 13.18 -6.77
C SER A 72 -24.20 12.38 -6.98
N ILE A 73 -23.09 13.12 -7.08
CA ILE A 73 -21.76 12.54 -7.11
C ILE A 73 -21.02 13.10 -5.91
N SER A 74 -20.51 12.23 -5.06
CA SER A 74 -19.89 12.63 -3.81
C SER A 74 -18.62 11.85 -3.53
N TYR A 75 -17.73 12.46 -2.77
CA TYR A 75 -16.53 11.78 -2.30
C TYR A 75 -16.16 12.19 -0.87
N ARG A 76 -15.41 11.32 -0.20
CA ARG A 76 -14.83 11.58 1.12
C ARG A 76 -13.52 10.82 1.31
N LYS A 77 -12.63 11.41 2.11
CA LYS A 77 -11.46 10.76 2.70
C LYS A 77 -11.83 10.37 4.12
N ASP A 78 -11.51 9.16 4.54
CA ASP A 78 -11.90 8.62 5.83
C ASP A 78 -10.72 7.98 6.55
N THR A 79 -10.55 8.36 7.81
CA THR A 79 -9.56 7.80 8.75
C THR A 79 -10.23 7.42 10.07
N SER A 80 -11.56 7.36 10.11
CA SER A 80 -12.29 7.00 11.31
C SER A 80 -12.10 5.51 11.61
N THR A 81 -11.86 5.17 12.87
CA THR A 81 -11.64 3.78 13.31
C THR A 81 -12.77 2.84 12.86
N ALA A 82 -14.01 3.32 12.86
CA ALA A 82 -15.17 2.53 12.43
C ALA A 82 -15.10 2.18 10.95
N VAL A 83 -14.86 3.15 10.07
CA VAL A 83 -14.76 2.90 8.62
C VAL A 83 -13.52 2.10 8.29
N LEU A 84 -12.37 2.40 8.92
CA LEU A 84 -11.13 1.65 8.72
C LEU A 84 -11.28 0.18 9.12
N ALA A 85 -11.99 -0.12 10.21
CA ALA A 85 -12.30 -1.50 10.61
C ALA A 85 -13.19 -2.21 9.58
N GLN A 86 -14.22 -1.52 9.06
CA GLN A 86 -15.11 -2.07 8.03
C GLN A 86 -14.38 -2.40 6.73
N VAL A 87 -13.60 -1.46 6.19
CA VAL A 87 -12.86 -1.70 4.93
C VAL A 87 -11.74 -2.72 5.14
N THR A 88 -11.14 -2.78 6.34
CA THR A 88 -10.16 -3.83 6.67
C THR A 88 -10.82 -5.21 6.67
N ALA A 89 -12.01 -5.34 7.25
CA ALA A 89 -12.75 -6.60 7.25
C ALA A 89 -13.14 -7.03 5.82
N ALA A 90 -13.66 -6.10 5.02
CA ALA A 90 -14.01 -6.35 3.62
C ALA A 90 -12.79 -6.82 2.80
N VAL A 91 -11.64 -6.15 2.95
CA VAL A 91 -10.40 -6.58 2.27
C VAL A 91 -9.96 -7.97 2.73
N LYS A 92 -10.04 -8.29 4.03
CA LYS A 92 -9.69 -9.62 4.55
C LYS A 92 -10.60 -10.74 4.05
N GLU A 93 -11.88 -10.43 3.82
CA GLU A 93 -12.82 -11.37 3.20
C GLU A 93 -12.44 -11.64 1.73
N CYS A 94 -12.07 -10.59 0.99
CA CYS A 94 -11.64 -10.70 -0.41
C CYS A 94 -10.25 -11.36 -0.56
N PHE A 95 -9.32 -11.06 0.35
CA PHE A 95 -7.91 -11.39 0.27
C PHE A 95 -7.39 -11.93 1.61
N PRO A 96 -7.86 -13.11 2.05
CA PRO A 96 -7.55 -13.64 3.39
C PRO A 96 -6.07 -13.91 3.63
N ASN A 97 -5.31 -14.10 2.55
CA ASN A 97 -3.87 -14.40 2.60
C ASN A 97 -2.98 -13.15 2.54
N ILE A 98 -3.57 -11.95 2.46
CA ILE A 98 -2.81 -10.69 2.43
C ILE A 98 -3.01 -9.99 3.79
N PRO A 99 -1.97 -9.91 4.63
CA PRO A 99 -2.08 -9.18 5.87
C PRO A 99 -2.32 -7.69 5.60
N PHE A 100 -3.40 -7.16 6.18
CA PHE A 100 -3.83 -5.80 5.93
C PHE A 100 -4.55 -5.19 7.13
N ALA A 101 -4.25 -3.92 7.37
CA ALA A 101 -5.01 -3.01 8.22
C ALA A 101 -5.03 -1.65 7.51
N ALA A 102 -6.23 -1.15 7.19
CA ALA A 102 -6.39 0.14 6.54
C ALA A 102 -6.04 1.26 7.51
N THR A 103 -5.26 2.23 7.03
CA THR A 103 -5.00 3.49 7.73
C THR A 103 -5.70 4.66 7.04
N SER A 104 -6.10 4.48 5.79
CA SER A 104 -6.86 5.45 5.00
C SER A 104 -7.91 4.74 4.14
N ALA A 105 -9.03 5.42 3.92
CA ALA A 105 -10.00 5.07 2.90
C ALA A 105 -10.37 6.30 2.06
N PHE A 106 -10.59 6.10 0.77
CA PHE A 106 -11.23 7.09 -0.11
C PHE A 106 -12.49 6.47 -0.69
N VAL A 107 -13.61 7.18 -0.57
CA VAL A 107 -14.90 6.70 -1.07
C VAL A 107 -15.43 7.71 -2.07
N ALA A 108 -15.76 7.26 -3.28
CA ALA A 108 -16.51 8.05 -4.27
C ALA A 108 -17.81 7.30 -4.61
N THR A 109 -18.92 8.02 -4.66
CA THR A 109 -20.27 7.47 -4.86
C THR A 109 -20.98 8.29 -5.93
N TRP A 110 -21.52 7.58 -6.92
CA TRP A 110 -22.49 8.08 -7.88
C TRP A 110 -23.82 7.51 -7.42
N ASP A 111 -24.70 8.36 -6.90
CA ASP A 111 -26.00 7.97 -6.36
C ASP A 111 -27.12 8.48 -7.26
N SER A 112 -27.85 7.55 -7.86
CA SER A 112 -29.02 7.81 -8.71
C SER A 112 -28.74 8.80 -9.85
N VAL A 113 -27.54 8.72 -10.45
CA VAL A 113 -27.09 9.65 -11.49
C VAL A 113 -27.72 9.26 -12.84
N PRO A 114 -28.43 10.17 -13.54
CA PRO A 114 -29.04 9.85 -14.82
C PRO A 114 -28.04 9.60 -15.94
N TYR A 115 -28.37 8.70 -16.86
CA TYR A 115 -27.75 8.67 -18.18
C TYR A 115 -28.08 9.93 -18.97
N TYR A 116 -27.14 10.37 -19.80
CA TYR A 116 -27.36 11.55 -20.65
C TYR A 116 -28.49 11.36 -21.67
N ASN A 117 -28.68 10.14 -22.21
CA ASN A 117 -29.78 9.81 -23.11
C ASN A 117 -31.15 9.69 -22.40
N GLY A 118 -31.21 9.75 -21.07
CA GLY A 118 -32.44 9.59 -20.29
C GLY A 118 -32.90 8.13 -20.10
N GLY A 119 -32.06 7.13 -20.41
CA GLY A 119 -32.40 5.71 -20.33
C GLY A 119 -32.55 5.13 -18.93
N GLY A 120 -32.38 5.93 -17.87
CA GLY A 120 -32.41 5.48 -16.48
C GLY A 120 -31.39 6.20 -15.61
N VAL A 121 -31.19 5.67 -14.41
CA VAL A 121 -30.21 6.15 -13.43
C VAL A 121 -29.28 5.03 -13.00
N VAL A 122 -28.11 5.38 -12.48
CA VAL A 122 -27.14 4.44 -11.94
C VAL A 122 -26.71 4.83 -10.52
N THR A 123 -26.55 3.81 -9.68
CA THR A 123 -25.99 3.91 -8.35
C THR A 123 -24.83 2.94 -8.19
N PHE A 124 -23.63 3.47 -7.92
CA PHE A 124 -22.45 2.67 -7.63
C PHE A 124 -21.45 3.45 -6.78
N GLN A 125 -20.55 2.71 -6.13
CA GLN A 125 -19.55 3.25 -5.23
C GLN A 125 -18.21 2.59 -5.47
N VAL A 126 -17.13 3.36 -5.35
CA VAL A 126 -15.76 2.85 -5.29
C VAL A 126 -15.13 3.25 -3.96
N VAL A 127 -14.50 2.28 -3.33
CA VAL A 127 -13.75 2.42 -2.09
C VAL A 127 -12.30 2.04 -2.36
N LEU A 128 -11.39 2.99 -2.20
CA LEU A 128 -9.97 2.72 -2.13
C LEU A 128 -9.62 2.48 -0.66
N ALA A 129 -9.24 1.26 -0.30
CA ALA A 129 -8.80 0.91 1.05
C ALA A 129 -7.29 0.70 1.03
N TYR A 130 -6.54 1.47 1.82
CA TYR A 130 -5.09 1.46 1.71
C TYR A 130 -4.37 1.81 3.02
N ASN A 131 -3.10 1.41 3.04
CA ASN A 131 -2.09 1.90 3.96
C ASN A 131 -0.82 2.23 3.17
N VAL A 132 0.29 2.49 3.87
CA VAL A 132 1.55 2.90 3.22
C VAL A 132 2.21 1.79 2.39
N HIS A 133 1.75 0.54 2.48
CA HIS A 133 2.27 -0.62 1.75
C HIS A 133 1.29 -1.25 0.78
N ARG A 134 0.00 -1.24 1.11
CA ARG A 134 -1.03 -2.00 0.42
C ARG A 134 -2.17 -1.11 -0.05
N SER A 135 -2.70 -1.40 -1.22
CA SER A 135 -3.77 -0.63 -1.84
C SER A 135 -4.75 -1.55 -2.54
N PHE A 136 -6.02 -1.38 -2.20
CA PHE A 136 -7.13 -2.18 -2.71
C PHE A 136 -8.21 -1.27 -3.29
N ILE A 137 -8.85 -1.74 -4.33
CA ILE A 137 -10.06 -1.15 -4.92
C ILE A 137 -11.21 -2.09 -4.59
N LEU A 138 -12.29 -1.58 -4.03
CA LEU A 138 -13.56 -2.27 -3.89
C LEU A 138 -14.61 -1.46 -4.64
N ILE A 139 -15.34 -2.10 -5.54
CA ILE A 139 -16.42 -1.50 -6.33
C ILE A 139 -17.71 -2.18 -5.91
N TYR A 140 -18.69 -1.39 -5.51
CA TYR A 140 -20.02 -1.84 -5.13
C TYR A 140 -21.04 -1.27 -6.12
N TYR A 141 -21.82 -2.14 -6.73
CA TYR A 141 -22.93 -1.74 -7.60
C TYR A 141 -24.25 -1.82 -6.83
N GLY A 142 -25.05 -0.76 -6.91
CA GLY A 142 -26.44 -0.75 -6.48
C GLY A 142 -27.35 -1.01 -7.68
N ASP A 143 -28.39 -0.20 -7.82
CA ASP A 143 -29.24 -0.22 -9.00
C ASP A 143 -28.53 0.47 -10.17
N VAL A 144 -28.22 -0.29 -11.22
CA VAL A 144 -27.66 0.24 -12.46
C VAL A 144 -28.58 -0.16 -13.62
N ALA A 145 -29.25 0.83 -14.21
CA ALA A 145 -30.20 0.58 -15.28
C ALA A 145 -29.53 0.09 -16.57
N GLU A 146 -30.28 -0.62 -17.42
CA GLU A 146 -29.83 -1.01 -18.76
C GLU A 146 -29.59 0.24 -19.63
N THR A 147 -28.63 0.17 -20.56
CA THR A 147 -28.34 1.29 -21.45
C THR A 147 -27.79 0.83 -22.80
N GLU A 148 -28.18 1.55 -23.85
CA GLU A 148 -27.59 1.42 -25.19
C GLU A 148 -26.37 2.32 -25.39
N GLN A 149 -26.05 3.18 -24.41
CA GLN A 149 -24.84 3.99 -24.47
C GLN A 149 -23.60 3.09 -24.36
N PRO A 150 -22.49 3.44 -25.04
CA PRO A 150 -21.21 2.80 -24.77
C PRO A 150 -20.86 2.91 -23.28
N TRP A 151 -20.38 1.81 -22.72
CA TRP A 151 -19.94 1.75 -21.33
C TRP A 151 -18.73 0.81 -21.21
N GLN A 152 -17.89 1.06 -20.21
CA GLN A 152 -16.86 0.13 -19.77
C GLN A 152 -16.72 0.18 -18.25
N ALA A 153 -16.36 -0.94 -17.64
CA ALA A 153 -16.03 -1.02 -16.22
C ALA A 153 -14.70 -1.77 -16.05
N GLY A 154 -13.85 -1.34 -15.13
CA GLY A 154 -12.51 -1.90 -14.93
C GLY A 154 -11.46 -0.85 -14.56
N TYR A 155 -10.22 -1.08 -14.99
CA TYR A 155 -9.10 -0.20 -14.71
C TYR A 155 -7.99 -0.34 -15.76
N ASN A 156 -7.13 0.68 -15.86
CA ASN A 156 -5.95 0.65 -16.72
C ASN A 156 -4.79 1.45 -16.12
N THR A 157 -3.58 1.05 -16.50
CA THR A 157 -2.35 1.76 -16.19
C THR A 157 -1.84 2.55 -17.40
N VAL A 158 -1.08 3.61 -17.17
CA VAL A 158 -0.56 4.53 -18.18
C VAL A 158 0.30 3.85 -19.25
N ASP A 159 0.97 2.76 -18.90
CA ASP A 159 1.76 1.90 -19.78
C ASP A 159 0.99 0.66 -20.27
N SER A 160 -0.29 0.55 -19.92
CA SER A 160 -1.18 -0.59 -20.15
C SER A 160 -0.59 -1.94 -19.68
N ALA A 161 0.42 -1.92 -18.80
CA ALA A 161 1.09 -3.11 -18.29
C ALA A 161 0.21 -3.90 -17.31
N SER A 162 -0.73 -3.20 -16.66
CA SER A 162 -1.78 -3.78 -15.84
C SER A 162 -3.12 -3.16 -16.21
N SER A 163 -4.04 -3.98 -16.73
CA SER A 163 -5.35 -3.55 -17.18
C SER A 163 -6.38 -4.66 -17.02
N LEU A 164 -7.63 -4.28 -16.82
CA LEU A 164 -8.76 -5.20 -16.79
C LEU A 164 -10.01 -4.49 -17.26
N ILE A 165 -10.77 -5.15 -18.14
CA ILE A 165 -12.16 -4.82 -18.42
C ILE A 165 -13.02 -5.90 -17.76
N ILE A 166 -13.99 -5.48 -16.95
CA ILE A 166 -14.94 -6.39 -16.30
C ILE A 166 -15.77 -7.09 -17.40
N PRO A 167 -15.76 -8.42 -17.48
CA PRO A 167 -16.43 -9.17 -18.53
C PRO A 167 -17.93 -9.34 -18.22
N ALA A 168 -18.67 -8.24 -18.25
CA ALA A 168 -20.13 -8.23 -18.14
C ALA A 168 -20.76 -7.96 -19.51
N ALA A 169 -21.81 -8.69 -19.86
CA ALA A 169 -22.54 -8.58 -21.13
C ALA A 169 -23.50 -7.37 -21.16
N SER A 170 -23.95 -6.90 -20.00
CA SER A 170 -24.75 -5.68 -19.86
C SER A 170 -24.44 -4.93 -18.56
N VAL A 171 -24.87 -3.68 -18.46
CA VAL A 171 -24.64 -2.87 -17.25
C VAL A 171 -25.31 -3.49 -16.00
N PRO A 172 -26.57 -3.96 -16.04
CA PRO A 172 -27.20 -4.65 -14.90
C PRO A 172 -26.44 -5.89 -14.40
N GLU A 173 -25.70 -6.58 -15.28
CA GLU A 173 -24.90 -7.74 -14.88
C GLU A 173 -23.77 -7.37 -13.90
N LEU A 174 -23.33 -6.10 -13.87
CA LEU A 174 -22.36 -5.62 -12.87
C LEU A 174 -22.91 -5.77 -11.44
N SER A 175 -24.22 -5.63 -11.24
CA SER A 175 -24.88 -5.81 -9.94
C SER A 175 -25.15 -7.27 -9.58
N SER A 176 -25.03 -8.20 -10.52
CA SER A 176 -25.17 -9.65 -10.25
C SER A 176 -23.87 -10.43 -10.29
N SER A 177 -22.79 -9.82 -10.79
CA SER A 177 -21.48 -10.45 -10.96
C SER A 177 -20.49 -10.07 -9.86
N SER A 178 -19.41 -10.84 -9.73
CA SER A 178 -18.34 -10.62 -8.76
C SER A 178 -17.10 -11.42 -9.13
N ASN A 179 -15.92 -10.95 -8.75
CA ASN A 179 -14.68 -11.73 -8.79
C ASN A 179 -14.29 -12.34 -7.43
N ILE A 180 -15.10 -12.13 -6.39
CA ILE A 180 -14.81 -12.51 -5.00
C ILE A 180 -15.98 -13.27 -4.33
N ASN A 181 -16.96 -13.74 -5.12
CA ASN A 181 -18.18 -14.40 -4.64
C ASN A 181 -19.04 -13.57 -3.67
N VAL A 182 -18.88 -12.24 -3.66
CA VAL A 182 -19.78 -11.30 -2.96
C VAL A 182 -20.56 -10.55 -4.02
N THR A 183 -21.86 -10.84 -4.14
CA THR A 183 -22.74 -10.27 -5.18
C THR A 183 -22.61 -8.75 -5.26
N ALA A 184 -22.56 -8.22 -6.48
CA ALA A 184 -22.42 -6.79 -6.77
C ALA A 184 -21.10 -6.14 -6.30
N CYS A 185 -20.11 -6.94 -5.90
CA CYS A 185 -18.82 -6.45 -5.42
C CYS A 185 -17.68 -6.98 -6.29
N TRP A 186 -16.85 -6.04 -6.78
CA TRP A 186 -15.60 -6.33 -7.47
C TRP A 186 -14.44 -5.77 -6.66
N SER A 187 -13.39 -6.57 -6.47
CA SER A 187 -12.26 -6.18 -5.61
C SER A 187 -10.91 -6.50 -6.22
N PHE A 188 -9.96 -5.58 -6.12
CA PHE A 188 -8.63 -5.70 -6.74
C PHE A 188 -7.53 -5.28 -5.78
N HIS A 189 -6.45 -6.08 -5.72
CA HIS A 189 -5.19 -5.71 -5.09
C HIS A 189 -4.31 -5.00 -6.12
N VAL A 190 -3.98 -3.73 -5.90
CA VAL A 190 -3.48 -2.84 -6.95
C VAL A 190 -2.20 -2.09 -6.59
N ASP A 191 -1.50 -2.40 -5.50
CA ASP A 191 -0.24 -1.72 -5.19
C ASP A 191 0.97 -2.20 -6.03
N GLY A 192 0.82 -3.30 -6.78
CA GLY A 192 1.89 -3.90 -7.57
C GLY A 192 2.92 -4.65 -6.73
N SER A 193 2.62 -4.96 -5.46
CA SER A 193 3.55 -5.67 -4.60
C SER A 193 3.74 -7.14 -5.01
N PRO A 194 4.98 -7.64 -4.87
CA PRO A 194 5.25 -9.06 -5.05
C PRO A 194 4.56 -9.88 -3.96
N LYS A 195 4.25 -11.15 -4.26
CA LYS A 195 3.81 -12.11 -3.24
C LYS A 195 4.92 -12.25 -2.21
N LEU A 196 4.69 -11.75 -1.00
CA LEU A 196 5.65 -11.88 0.09
C LEU A 196 5.71 -13.34 0.55
N PRO A 197 6.90 -13.87 0.84
CA PRO A 197 7.00 -15.16 1.49
C PRO A 197 6.42 -15.11 2.92
N ALA A 198 5.94 -16.24 3.41
CA ALA A 198 5.14 -16.34 4.63
C ALA A 198 5.86 -15.89 5.92
N ASN A 199 7.19 -15.77 5.88
CA ASN A 199 8.02 -15.31 6.99
C ASN A 199 8.10 -13.79 7.13
N VAL A 200 7.67 -13.01 6.14
CA VAL A 200 7.61 -11.55 6.28
C VAL A 200 6.47 -11.19 7.23
N LEU A 201 6.76 -10.44 8.29
CA LEU A 201 5.73 -10.01 9.22
C LEU A 201 4.69 -9.16 8.46
N PRO A 202 3.39 -9.34 8.75
CA PRO A 202 2.34 -8.49 8.25
C PRO A 202 2.69 -7.01 8.23
N PHE A 203 2.34 -6.33 7.15
CA PHE A 203 2.28 -4.87 7.15
C PHE A 203 1.10 -4.44 8.01
N GLY A 204 1.29 -3.52 8.96
CA GLY A 204 0.18 -3.14 9.81
C GLY A 204 0.48 -2.36 11.08
N ASN A 205 -0.45 -1.44 11.35
CA ASN A 205 -0.70 -0.58 12.50
C ASN A 205 0.48 0.18 13.11
N GLY A 206 0.42 1.51 12.96
CA GLY A 206 1.36 2.45 13.59
C GLY A 206 2.68 2.62 12.85
N GLU A 207 2.76 2.16 11.59
CA GLU A 207 3.93 2.34 10.74
C GLU A 207 4.23 3.82 10.54
N ARG A 208 5.47 4.18 10.83
CA ARG A 208 6.05 5.47 10.51
C ARG A 208 6.95 5.27 9.31
N VAL A 209 6.90 6.20 8.37
CA VAL A 209 7.75 6.16 7.18
C VAL A 209 8.99 7.01 7.38
N THR A 210 10.10 6.60 6.78
CA THR A 210 11.28 7.45 6.68
C THR A 210 11.02 8.60 5.70
N PRO A 211 11.75 9.72 5.78
CA PRO A 211 11.62 10.80 4.79
C PRO A 211 12.00 10.31 3.39
N ARG A 212 11.30 10.84 2.36
CA ARG A 212 11.62 10.58 0.95
C ARG A 212 12.83 11.41 0.52
N LEU A 213 14.02 10.89 0.82
CA LEU A 213 15.33 11.51 0.58
C LEU A 213 16.28 10.41 0.10
N ASP A 214 17.24 10.74 -0.76
CA ASP A 214 18.18 9.78 -1.35
C ASP A 214 18.94 8.98 -0.26
N ASN A 215 19.81 9.67 0.48
CA ASN A 215 20.61 9.13 1.56
C ASN A 215 20.04 9.50 2.93
N GLY A 216 18.70 9.52 3.01
CA GLY A 216 17.96 9.92 4.21
C GLY A 216 17.97 8.85 5.31
N SER A 217 17.57 9.26 6.50
CA SER A 217 17.30 8.36 7.62
C SER A 217 16.12 8.90 8.42
N SER A 218 15.52 8.05 9.26
CA SER A 218 14.62 8.52 10.30
C SER A 218 15.34 9.42 11.30
N GLU A 219 14.58 10.21 12.05
CA GLU A 219 15.01 10.72 13.35
C GLU A 219 15.33 9.56 14.31
N ALA A 220 15.91 9.87 15.48
CA ALA A 220 16.13 8.88 16.53
C ALA A 220 14.81 8.21 16.94
N ILE A 221 14.78 6.89 16.89
CA ILE A 221 13.63 6.08 17.28
C ILE A 221 13.92 5.50 18.65
N THR A 222 13.29 6.03 19.69
CA THR A 222 13.34 5.42 21.03
C THR A 222 12.61 4.08 21.00
N LEU A 223 13.31 3.02 21.37
CA LEU A 223 12.74 1.69 21.53
C LEU A 223 11.97 1.64 22.86
N GLN A 224 10.75 1.10 22.86
CA GLN A 224 9.96 0.92 24.08
C GLN A 224 10.65 -0.04 25.06
N GLN A 225 11.44 -0.97 24.52
CA GLN A 225 12.29 -1.85 25.31
C GLN A 225 13.74 -1.81 24.80
N PRO A 226 14.72 -1.90 25.72
CA PRO A 226 16.12 -2.00 25.32
C PRO A 226 16.37 -3.22 24.42
N PHE A 227 17.21 -3.01 23.40
CA PHE A 227 17.72 -4.05 22.53
C PHE A 227 19.18 -4.35 22.88
N LYS A 228 19.51 -5.61 23.12
CA LYS A 228 20.88 -6.02 23.38
C LYS A 228 21.57 -6.43 22.08
N PHE A 229 22.68 -5.79 21.77
CA PHE A 229 23.51 -6.08 20.61
C PHE A 229 24.94 -6.35 21.06
N PHE A 230 25.38 -7.61 20.96
CA PHE A 230 26.72 -8.06 21.39
C PHE A 230 27.16 -7.58 22.77
N GLY A 231 26.26 -7.70 23.76
CA GLY A 231 26.51 -7.31 25.15
C GLY A 231 26.33 -5.82 25.45
N ARG A 232 26.17 -4.98 24.43
CA ARG A 232 25.77 -3.57 24.57
C ARG A 232 24.26 -3.45 24.62
N THR A 233 23.76 -2.46 25.35
CA THR A 233 22.33 -2.18 25.45
C THR A 233 22.02 -0.89 24.71
N HIS A 234 21.12 -0.95 23.73
CA HIS A 234 20.66 0.21 22.96
C HIS A 234 19.19 0.50 23.27
N ASN A 235 18.89 1.78 23.51
CA ASN A 235 17.52 2.26 23.77
C ASN A 235 16.92 3.00 22.57
N GLN A 236 17.67 3.06 21.47
CA GLN A 236 17.23 3.74 20.26
C GLN A 236 17.82 3.08 19.01
N THR A 237 17.22 3.36 17.87
CA THR A 237 17.75 3.00 16.56
C THR A 237 17.40 4.07 15.52
N PHE A 238 18.03 3.98 14.35
CA PHE A 238 17.75 4.82 13.19
C PHE A 238 17.56 3.90 12.00
N VAL A 239 16.52 4.15 11.19
CA VAL A 239 16.25 3.39 9.97
C VAL A 239 16.74 4.20 8.79
N ASN A 240 17.68 3.64 8.03
CA ASN A 240 18.29 4.34 6.90
C ASN A 240 17.63 3.98 5.57
N ASN A 241 17.54 4.95 4.66
CA ASN A 241 16.94 4.71 3.36
C ASN A 241 17.74 3.69 2.53
N ASN A 242 19.05 3.60 2.75
CA ASN A 242 19.97 2.68 2.09
C ASN A 242 20.04 1.27 2.73
N GLY A 243 19.04 0.87 3.53
CA GLY A 243 18.85 -0.53 3.89
C GLY A 243 19.65 -1.04 5.10
N HIS A 244 20.04 -0.13 5.98
CA HIS A 244 20.72 -0.45 7.25
C HIS A 244 20.09 0.29 8.43
N LEU A 245 20.43 -0.17 9.64
CA LEU A 245 20.11 0.47 10.90
C LEU A 245 21.36 0.75 11.71
N THR A 246 21.36 1.86 12.42
CA THR A 246 22.37 2.24 13.40
C THR A 246 21.73 2.42 14.78
N PHE A 247 22.54 2.51 15.83
CA PHE A 247 22.04 2.70 17.20
C PHE A 247 22.47 4.03 17.86
N THR A 248 23.40 4.76 17.23
CA THR A 248 23.99 5.98 17.81
C THR A 248 23.55 7.24 17.09
N GLU A 249 23.76 7.29 15.77
CA GLU A 249 23.42 8.43 14.92
C GLU A 249 23.12 7.94 13.48
N PRO A 250 22.37 8.71 12.67
CA PRO A 250 22.09 8.33 11.29
C PRO A 250 23.37 8.36 10.45
N LEU A 251 23.45 7.45 9.47
CA LEU A 251 24.59 7.34 8.55
C LEU A 251 24.13 7.54 7.10
N SER A 252 24.54 8.63 6.46
CA SER A 252 24.09 8.96 5.09
C SER A 252 24.90 8.27 3.99
N ASP A 253 25.67 7.24 4.32
CA ASP A 253 26.50 6.52 3.35
C ASP A 253 25.67 5.49 2.58
N TYR A 254 25.82 5.48 1.26
CA TYR A 254 25.23 4.49 0.36
C TYR A 254 26.22 3.40 -0.06
N ILE A 255 27.52 3.65 0.12
CA ILE A 255 28.58 2.66 -0.09
C ILE A 255 28.78 1.91 1.23
N PRO A 256 28.62 0.57 1.25
CA PRO A 256 28.75 -0.17 2.49
C PRO A 256 30.15 -0.12 3.10
N LEU A 257 30.22 0.18 4.40
CA LEU A 257 31.46 0.29 5.17
C LEU A 257 31.32 -0.49 6.48
N LEU A 258 31.84 -1.73 6.50
CA LEU A 258 31.81 -2.63 7.67
C LEU A 258 32.60 -2.10 8.87
N ASN A 259 33.75 -1.48 8.62
CA ASN A 259 34.65 -0.99 9.67
C ASN A 259 34.35 0.48 10.01
N SER A 260 33.08 0.81 10.24
CA SER A 260 32.65 2.18 10.54
C SER A 260 32.79 2.56 12.02
N GLU A 261 33.32 1.66 12.86
CA GLU A 261 33.38 1.78 14.33
C GLU A 261 32.00 1.95 14.98
N ARG A 262 30.93 1.54 14.27
CA ARG A 262 29.53 1.69 14.68
C ARG A 262 28.87 0.33 14.81
N ASP A 263 27.99 0.21 15.79
CA ASP A 263 27.03 -0.89 15.84
C ASP A 263 26.01 -0.68 14.70
N ILE A 264 26.00 -1.61 13.73
CA ILE A 264 25.17 -1.55 12.52
C ILE A 264 24.51 -2.91 12.27
N VAL A 265 23.24 -2.88 11.85
CA VAL A 265 22.56 -4.03 11.26
C VAL A 265 22.21 -3.69 9.81
N ALA A 266 22.76 -4.43 8.86
CA ALA A 266 22.61 -4.16 7.44
C ALA A 266 22.00 -5.40 6.75
N PRO A 267 20.66 -5.57 6.78
CA PRO A 267 20.01 -6.64 6.03
C PRO A 267 20.27 -6.53 4.53
N LEU A 268 20.34 -5.31 3.97
CA LEU A 268 20.81 -5.07 2.61
C LEU A 268 21.26 -3.62 2.48
N TRP A 269 22.53 -3.34 2.68
CA TRP A 269 23.07 -2.00 2.50
C TRP A 269 23.48 -1.77 1.05
N THR A 270 22.76 -0.88 0.35
CA THR A 270 23.09 -0.44 -1.01
C THR A 270 22.41 0.90 -1.29
N HIS A 271 22.68 1.50 -2.46
CA HIS A 271 22.09 2.77 -2.86
C HIS A 271 20.62 2.59 -3.28
N LEU A 272 19.70 2.83 -2.36
CA LEU A 272 18.25 2.74 -2.57
C LEU A 272 17.66 4.15 -2.71
N ASP A 273 16.66 4.33 -3.57
CA ASP A 273 16.03 5.62 -3.81
C ASP A 273 14.52 5.58 -3.61
N ASN A 274 14.10 5.84 -2.37
CA ASN A 274 12.67 5.90 -2.01
C ASN A 274 11.95 7.14 -2.55
N ARG A 275 12.61 8.05 -3.28
CA ARG A 275 11.93 9.15 -4.00
C ARG A 275 11.31 8.66 -5.30
N ARG A 276 11.88 7.59 -5.88
CA ARG A 276 11.44 7.01 -7.16
C ARG A 276 10.33 5.96 -7.01
N GLY A 277 10.09 5.47 -5.81
CA GLY A 277 9.08 4.44 -5.55
C GLY A 277 9.27 3.77 -4.20
N GLY A 278 8.45 2.75 -3.94
CA GLY A 278 8.52 1.96 -2.70
C GLY A 278 8.17 2.73 -1.44
N THR A 279 8.25 2.01 -0.31
CA THR A 279 8.02 2.55 1.03
C THR A 279 9.07 1.98 1.97
N ILE A 280 9.66 2.85 2.80
CA ILE A 280 10.50 2.44 3.91
C ILE A 280 9.77 2.83 5.19
N SER A 281 9.45 1.85 6.02
CA SER A 281 8.66 2.03 7.21
C SER A 281 9.25 1.33 8.41
N TYR A 282 8.82 1.75 9.58
CA TYR A 282 9.17 1.11 10.83
C TYR A 282 8.04 1.22 11.84
N ARG A 283 7.98 0.25 12.74
CA ARG A 283 7.07 0.23 13.89
C ARG A 283 7.66 -0.58 15.02
N GLU A 284 7.12 -0.41 16.22
CA GLU A 284 7.34 -1.34 17.31
C GLU A 284 6.01 -2.00 17.65
N ASP A 285 6.02 -3.33 17.67
CA ASP A 285 4.83 -4.16 17.76
C ASP A 285 4.89 -5.01 19.02
N THR A 286 3.87 -4.84 19.87
CA THR A 286 3.67 -5.60 21.11
C THR A 286 2.38 -6.39 21.07
N SER A 287 1.78 -6.56 19.88
CA SER A 287 0.55 -7.35 19.74
C SER A 287 0.84 -8.83 19.92
N THR A 288 -0.09 -9.54 20.55
CA THR A 288 0.02 -11.00 20.77
C THR A 288 0.30 -11.74 19.47
N ALA A 289 -0.36 -11.37 18.37
CA ALA A 289 -0.19 -12.04 17.08
C ALA A 289 1.26 -11.95 16.54
N VAL A 290 1.89 -10.78 16.63
CA VAL A 290 3.28 -10.63 16.17
C VAL A 290 4.27 -11.25 17.15
N LEU A 291 4.05 -11.06 18.46
CA LEU A 291 4.92 -11.63 19.49
C LEU A 291 4.94 -13.16 19.47
N GLU A 292 3.79 -13.81 19.26
CA GLU A 292 3.69 -15.26 19.08
C GLU A 292 4.43 -15.73 17.83
N LEU A 293 4.28 -15.01 16.71
CA LEU A 293 4.93 -15.36 15.44
C LEU A 293 6.46 -15.29 15.54
N VAL A 294 7.00 -14.20 16.09
CA VAL A 294 8.46 -14.06 16.24
C VAL A 294 9.02 -15.00 17.31
N THR A 295 8.24 -15.30 18.36
CA THR A 295 8.64 -16.29 19.38
C THR A 295 8.71 -17.68 18.76
N ALA A 296 7.69 -18.09 18.00
CA ALA A 296 7.68 -19.38 17.31
C ALA A 296 8.83 -19.50 16.30
N ALA A 297 9.16 -18.43 15.58
CA ALA A 297 10.32 -18.40 14.69
C ALA A 297 11.64 -18.61 15.48
N ILE A 298 11.81 -17.94 16.61
CA ILE A 298 12.99 -18.11 17.46
C ILE A 298 13.06 -19.52 18.03
N ASP A 299 11.96 -20.08 18.52
CA ASP A 299 11.91 -21.45 19.06
C ASP A 299 12.26 -22.50 17.99
N GLN A 300 11.85 -22.26 16.74
CA GLN A 300 12.21 -23.13 15.61
C GLN A 300 13.72 -23.14 15.34
N TYR A 301 14.39 -21.99 15.37
CA TYR A 301 15.82 -21.88 15.06
C TYR A 301 16.74 -22.07 16.28
N PHE A 302 16.22 -21.84 17.49
CA PHE A 302 16.95 -21.90 18.76
C PHE A 302 16.18 -22.70 19.83
N PRO A 303 15.86 -23.99 19.59
CA PRO A 303 14.95 -24.78 20.44
C PRO A 303 15.46 -25.00 21.88
N ASN A 304 16.76 -24.80 22.11
CA ASN A 304 17.38 -24.95 23.43
C ASN A 304 17.38 -23.64 24.25
N ILE A 305 16.82 -22.55 23.72
CA ILE A 305 16.71 -21.27 24.40
C ILE A 305 15.25 -21.04 24.79
N THR A 306 14.95 -21.01 26.10
CA THR A 306 13.65 -20.54 26.57
C THR A 306 13.55 -19.03 26.33
N PHE A 307 12.67 -18.64 25.42
CA PHE A 307 12.43 -17.25 25.05
C PHE A 307 10.94 -16.99 24.80
N ALA A 308 10.49 -15.79 25.15
CA ALA A 308 9.18 -15.28 24.79
C ALA A 308 9.33 -13.79 24.51
N ALA A 309 8.99 -13.36 23.30
CA ALA A 309 9.14 -11.96 22.90
C ALA A 309 8.18 -11.07 23.70
N THR A 310 8.67 -9.90 24.12
CA THR A 310 7.82 -8.85 24.71
C THR A 310 7.80 -7.57 23.88
N SER A 311 8.72 -7.43 22.92
CA SER A 311 8.71 -6.39 21.90
C SER A 311 9.31 -6.91 20.58
N ALA A 312 8.77 -6.43 19.46
CA ALA A 312 9.34 -6.58 18.13
C ALA A 312 9.41 -5.21 17.43
N PHE A 313 10.61 -4.66 17.28
CA PHE A 313 10.81 -3.50 16.40
C PHE A 313 11.03 -4.00 14.96
N VAL A 314 10.22 -3.52 14.04
CA VAL A 314 10.16 -3.98 12.65
C VAL A 314 10.53 -2.80 11.75
N ALA A 315 11.55 -2.97 10.90
CA ALA A 315 11.85 -2.04 9.82
C ALA A 315 11.71 -2.77 8.48
N THR A 316 11.01 -2.14 7.54
CA THR A 316 10.65 -2.73 6.24
C THR A 316 11.02 -1.77 5.11
N TRP A 317 11.70 -2.32 4.11
CA TRP A 317 11.88 -1.73 2.78
C TRP A 317 10.97 -2.53 1.86
N ASP A 318 9.91 -1.90 1.33
CA ASP A 318 8.87 -2.53 0.51
C ASP A 318 8.92 -1.96 -0.91
N SER A 319 9.36 -2.78 -1.86
CA SER A 319 9.57 -2.44 -3.27
C SER A 319 10.36 -1.15 -3.49
N VAL A 320 11.47 -0.96 -2.78
CA VAL A 320 12.30 0.25 -2.87
C VAL A 320 13.24 0.14 -4.08
N PRO A 321 13.21 1.08 -5.04
CA PRO A 321 14.08 1.03 -6.21
C PRO A 321 15.55 1.19 -5.87
N TYR A 322 16.41 0.46 -6.61
CA TYR A 322 17.82 0.81 -6.69
C TYR A 322 17.99 2.16 -7.39
N GLN A 323 18.95 2.97 -6.95
CA GLN A 323 19.23 4.26 -7.57
C GLN A 323 19.57 4.12 -9.06
N SER A 324 20.26 3.05 -9.45
CA SER A 324 20.60 2.69 -10.84
C SER A 324 19.37 2.46 -11.72
N GLY A 325 18.21 2.12 -11.13
CA GLY A 325 16.99 1.73 -11.83
C GLY A 325 16.92 0.27 -12.26
N GLY A 326 17.88 -0.59 -11.85
CA GLY A 326 17.94 -2.00 -12.26
C GLY A 326 16.86 -2.92 -11.67
N GLY A 327 16.08 -2.44 -10.69
CA GLY A 327 15.08 -3.25 -9.99
C GLY A 327 14.64 -2.60 -8.68
N VAL A 328 13.88 -3.35 -7.89
CA VAL A 328 13.43 -2.97 -6.55
C VAL A 328 13.83 -4.02 -5.52
N ALA A 329 13.94 -3.64 -4.26
CA ALA A 329 14.23 -4.54 -3.15
C ALA A 329 13.11 -4.49 -2.10
N THR A 330 12.69 -5.68 -1.67
CA THR A 330 11.75 -5.89 -0.56
C THR A 330 12.39 -6.75 0.51
N PHE A 331 12.60 -6.19 1.70
CA PHE A 331 13.14 -6.91 2.84
C PHE A 331 12.70 -6.27 4.15
N GLN A 332 12.82 -7.03 5.23
CA GLN A 332 12.44 -6.62 6.57
C GLN A 332 13.50 -7.11 7.56
N VAL A 333 13.74 -6.31 8.59
CA VAL A 333 14.52 -6.68 9.76
C VAL A 333 13.69 -6.48 11.02
N VAL A 334 13.77 -7.46 11.91
CA VAL A 334 13.01 -7.49 13.16
C VAL A 334 13.99 -7.62 14.32
N PHE A 335 14.00 -6.60 15.17
CA PHE A 335 14.66 -6.63 16.47
C PHE A 335 13.67 -7.18 17.49
N VAL A 336 13.85 -8.43 17.88
CA VAL A 336 13.00 -9.11 18.85
C VAL A 336 13.67 -9.03 20.22
N SER A 337 12.96 -8.58 21.24
CA SER A 337 13.50 -8.42 22.59
C SER A 337 12.55 -8.96 23.65
N ASN A 338 13.12 -9.50 24.72
CA ASN A 338 12.44 -9.69 25.99
C ASN A 338 13.14 -8.98 27.16
N VAL A 339 13.87 -7.89 26.84
CA VAL A 339 14.79 -7.16 27.73
C VAL A 339 16.05 -7.93 28.13
N HIS A 340 15.94 -9.24 28.38
CA HIS A 340 17.07 -10.07 28.81
C HIS A 340 17.87 -10.64 27.64
N ARG A 341 17.20 -11.06 26.58
CA ARG A 341 17.75 -11.61 25.35
C ARG A 341 17.17 -10.85 24.15
N SER A 342 17.93 -10.84 23.08
CA SER A 342 17.55 -10.17 21.84
C SER A 342 17.96 -11.02 20.65
N PHE A 343 17.15 -10.97 19.60
CA PHE A 343 17.35 -11.67 18.34
C PHE A 343 17.12 -10.72 17.17
N ILE A 344 17.80 -10.96 16.06
CA ILE A 344 17.57 -10.26 14.80
C ILE A 344 17.03 -11.29 13.80
N LEU A 345 15.84 -11.05 13.28
CA LEU A 345 15.31 -11.79 12.15
C LEU A 345 15.45 -10.92 10.90
N ILE A 346 15.98 -11.49 9.81
CA ILE A 346 16.05 -10.82 8.51
C ILE A 346 15.21 -11.63 7.53
N ASN A 347 14.19 -10.99 6.97
CA ASN A 347 13.26 -11.60 6.04
C ASN A 347 13.41 -10.93 4.67
N TYR A 348 13.72 -11.71 3.64
CA TYR A 348 13.78 -11.22 2.27
C TYR A 348 12.48 -11.57 1.55
N GLY A 349 11.89 -10.57 0.89
CA GLY A 349 10.88 -10.74 -0.13
C GLY A 349 11.53 -10.80 -1.50
N ASP A 350 10.94 -10.10 -2.46
CA ASP A 350 11.52 -9.96 -3.79
C ASP A 350 12.74 -9.02 -3.77
N ILE A 351 13.88 -9.51 -4.25
CA ILE A 351 15.13 -8.75 -4.37
C ILE A 351 15.54 -8.77 -5.83
N GLY A 352 15.27 -7.67 -6.54
CA GLY A 352 15.67 -7.52 -7.93
C GLY A 352 17.20 -7.54 -8.10
N GLU A 353 17.66 -7.97 -9.27
CA GLU A 353 19.08 -7.92 -9.62
C GLU A 353 19.59 -6.47 -9.65
N THR A 354 20.88 -6.29 -9.33
CA THR A 354 21.52 -4.97 -9.37
C THR A 354 23.01 -5.11 -9.63
N GLU A 355 23.55 -4.15 -10.39
CA GLU A 355 25.00 -3.99 -10.59
C GLU A 355 25.64 -3.08 -9.53
N GLN A 356 24.83 -2.53 -8.61
CA GLN A 356 25.33 -1.68 -7.54
C GLN A 356 26.14 -2.48 -6.51
N MET A 357 27.08 -1.80 -5.84
CA MET A 357 27.71 -2.36 -4.66
C MET A 357 26.66 -2.56 -3.55
N TRP A 358 26.72 -3.73 -2.91
CA TRP A 358 25.83 -4.08 -1.81
C TRP A 358 26.57 -4.87 -0.73
N LEU A 359 25.98 -4.88 0.47
CA LEU A 359 26.49 -5.64 1.62
C LEU A 359 25.33 -6.21 2.44
N VAL A 360 25.50 -7.42 2.95
CA VAL A 360 24.68 -7.98 4.05
C VAL A 360 25.59 -8.17 5.27
N SER A 361 25.22 -7.61 6.42
CA SER A 361 25.97 -7.76 7.67
C SER A 361 25.07 -7.83 8.90
N GLY A 362 25.37 -8.80 9.74
CA GLY A 362 25.02 -8.87 11.15
C GLY A 362 26.21 -9.55 11.81
N ASP A 363 26.90 -8.87 12.71
CA ASP A 363 28.22 -9.30 13.20
C ASP A 363 28.18 -10.78 13.65
N ARG A 364 29.06 -11.61 13.11
CA ARG A 364 29.20 -13.02 13.51
C ARG A 364 30.35 -13.09 14.50
N SER A 365 30.14 -12.62 15.73
CA SER A 365 30.98 -13.09 16.82
C SER A 365 30.44 -14.44 17.29
N PHE A 366 31.21 -15.49 16.95
CA PHE A 366 31.00 -16.93 17.17
C PHE A 366 30.51 -17.32 18.56
#